data_AF-A0A7J4K7S8-F1
#
_entry.id   AF-A0A7J4K7S8-F1
#
_cell.length_a   1.000
_cell.length_b   1.000
_cell.length_c   1.000
_cell.angle_alpha   90.00
_cell.angle_beta   90.00
_cell.angle_gamma   90.00
#
_symmetry.space_group_name_H-M   'P 1'
#
loop_
_entity.id
_entity.type
_entity.pdbx_description
1 polymer ?
#
loop_
_entity_poly.entity_id
_entity_poly.type
_entity_poly.pdbx_seq_one_letter_code
_entity_poly.pdbx_strand_id
1 'polypeptide(L)' 'MTDTTTIQLDKKLIEKLKKVKDYPRESYNELISKMLEVFKNVKSRNQYDEFLHKIQQTKMKELWDNKKDEAWENA' A
#
# COMPACT_ATOMS: atom_id res chain seq x y z
N MET A 1 -34.31 -8.76 0.87
CA MET A 1 -33.65 -10.09 0.95
C MET A 1 -32.19 -9.84 1.20
N THR A 2 -31.58 -10.49 2.20
CA THR A 2 -30.15 -10.39 2.45
C THR A 2 -29.42 -11.40 1.56
N ASP A 3 -28.79 -10.93 0.50
CA ASP A 3 -27.96 -11.75 -0.41
C ASP A 3 -26.66 -12.16 0.30
N THR A 4 -26.74 -13.14 1.18
CA THR A 4 -25.60 -13.69 1.91
C THR A 4 -25.25 -15.07 1.41
N THR A 5 -23.98 -15.28 1.08
CA THR A 5 -23.42 -16.58 0.67
C THR A 5 -22.51 -17.13 1.76
N THR A 6 -22.42 -18.46 1.85
CA THR A 6 -21.55 -19.13 2.83
C THR A 6 -20.16 -19.33 2.25
N ILE A 7 -19.14 -18.87 2.98
CA ILE A 7 -17.74 -19.14 2.68
C ILE A 7 -17.14 -20.01 3.79
N GLN A 8 -16.34 -21.00 3.42
CA GLN A 8 -15.57 -21.78 4.38
C GLN A 8 -14.22 -21.12 4.61
N LEU A 9 -13.87 -20.92 5.88
CA LEU A 9 -12.59 -20.34 6.29
C LEU A 9 -11.92 -21.25 7.30
N ASP A 10 -10.59 -21.35 7.21
CA ASP A 10 -9.82 -22.09 8.19
C ASP A 10 -10.01 -21.51 9.60
N LYS A 11 -10.08 -22.41 10.60
CA LYS A 11 -10.16 -22.01 12.01
C LYS A 11 -9.02 -21.07 12.41
N LYS A 12 -7.81 -21.30 11.87
CA LYS A 12 -6.65 -20.43 12.10
C LYS A 12 -6.86 -19.01 11.56
N LEU A 13 -7.53 -18.87 10.42
CA LEU A 13 -7.86 -17.57 9.84
C LEU A 13 -8.91 -16.85 10.68
N ILE A 14 -9.92 -17.56 11.15
CA ILE A 14 -10.96 -17.00 12.03
C ILE A 14 -10.33 -16.45 13.33
N GLU A 15 -9.42 -17.19 13.94
CA GLU A 15 -8.70 -16.72 15.14
C GLU A 15 -7.86 -15.47 14.88
N LYS A 16 -7.24 -15.36 13.70
CA LYS A 16 -6.55 -14.13 13.28
C LYS A 16 -7.52 -12.98 13.09
N LEU A 17 -8.65 -13.21 12.41
CA LEU A 17 -9.68 -12.18 12.19
C LEU A 17 -10.25 -11.67 13.52
N LYS A 18 -10.45 -12.53 14.52
CA LYS A 18 -10.89 -12.12 15.86
C LYS A 18 -9.92 -11.15 16.54
N LYS A 19 -8.60 -11.34 16.36
CA LYS A 19 -7.57 -10.50 16.97
C LYS A 19 -7.44 -9.12 16.31
N VAL A 20 -7.81 -9.02 15.04
CA VAL A 20 -7.69 -7.79 14.25
C VAL A 20 -8.94 -6.92 14.36
N LYS A 21 -10.00 -7.39 15.03
CA LYS A 21 -11.21 -6.60 15.23
C LYS A 21 -10.90 -5.30 15.98
N ASP A 22 -11.42 -4.19 15.46
CA ASP A 22 -11.27 -2.87 16.08
C ASP A 22 -12.10 -2.77 17.38
N TYR A 23 -13.23 -3.48 17.43
CA TYR A 23 -14.13 -3.52 18.58
C TYR A 23 -14.78 -4.91 18.75
N PRO A 24 -15.18 -5.30 19.98
CA PRO A 24 -15.67 -6.66 20.26
C PRO A 24 -16.86 -7.13 19.41
N ARG A 25 -17.71 -6.19 18.97
CA ARG A 25 -18.94 -6.46 18.21
C ARG A 25 -18.82 -6.24 16.70
N GLU A 26 -17.61 -6.03 16.18
CA GLU A 26 -17.40 -5.85 14.74
C GLU A 26 -17.78 -7.12 13.97
N SER A 27 -18.56 -6.95 12.90
CA SER A 27 -18.93 -8.07 12.04
C SER A 27 -17.76 -8.44 11.13
N TYR A 28 -17.66 -9.72 10.77
CA TYR A 28 -16.62 -10.13 9.82
C TYR A 28 -16.83 -9.51 8.43
N ASN A 29 -18.06 -9.19 8.05
CA ASN A 29 -18.35 -8.51 6.79
C ASN A 29 -17.77 -7.10 6.78
N GLU A 30 -17.96 -6.30 7.84
CA GLU A 30 -17.36 -4.97 7.96
C GLU A 30 -15.83 -5.03 7.93
N LEU A 31 -15.24 -5.95 8.70
CA LEU A 31 -13.79 -6.14 8.76
C LEU A 31 -13.22 -6.51 7.37
N ILE A 32 -13.83 -7.48 6.68
CA ILE A 32 -13.42 -7.92 5.35
C ILE A 32 -13.60 -6.79 4.33
N SER A 33 -14.70 -6.03 4.40
CA SER A 33 -14.94 -4.87 3.52
C SER A 33 -13.86 -3.80 3.69
N LYS A 34 -13.50 -3.42 4.93
CA LYS A 34 -12.39 -2.50 5.19
C LYS A 34 -11.07 -3.03 4.64
N MET A 35 -10.76 -4.30 4.90
CA MET A 35 -9.53 -4.93 4.40
C MET A 35 -9.47 -4.93 2.87
N LEU A 36 -10.58 -5.18 2.19
CA LEU A 36 -10.66 -5.16 0.73
C LEU A 36 -10.45 -3.76 0.16
N GLU A 37 -10.97 -2.73 0.82
CA GLU A 37 -10.75 -1.34 0.42
C GLU A 37 -9.27 -0.96 0.54
N VAL A 38 -8.65 -1.27 1.69
CA VAL A 38 -7.21 -1.06 1.89
C VAL A 38 -6.40 -1.83 0.86
N PHE A 39 -6.73 -3.09 0.61
CA PHE A 39 -6.04 -3.91 -0.38
C PHE A 39 -6.18 -3.34 -1.80
N LYS A 40 -7.36 -2.87 -2.19
CA LYS A 40 -7.58 -2.19 -3.47
C LYS A 40 -6.74 -0.92 -3.57
N ASN A 41 -6.70 -0.12 -2.51
CA ASN A 41 -5.93 1.13 -2.47
C ASN A 41 -4.42 0.88 -2.53
N VAL A 42 -3.93 -0.17 -1.87
CA VAL A 42 -2.52 -0.58 -1.94
C VAL A 42 -2.19 -1.16 -3.32
N LYS A 43 -3.09 -1.94 -3.92
CA LYS A 43 -2.89 -2.51 -5.25
C LYS A 43 -2.94 -1.44 -6.35
N SER A 44 -3.78 -0.41 -6.20
CA SER A 44 -3.89 0.70 -7.16
C SER A 44 -2.76 1.72 -7.02
N ARG A 45 -2.32 1.99 -5.78
CA ARG A 45 -1.06 2.67 -5.48
C ARG A 45 0.09 1.71 -5.70
N ASN A 46 0.32 1.34 -6.95
CA ASN A 46 1.50 0.60 -7.37
C ASN A 46 2.74 1.26 -6.75
N GLN A 47 3.29 0.65 -5.69
CA GLN A 47 4.56 1.04 -5.03
C GLN A 47 5.73 1.14 -6.00
N TYR A 48 5.55 0.68 -7.23
CA TYR A 48 6.46 0.84 -8.34
C TYR A 48 6.76 2.31 -8.64
N ASP A 49 5.76 3.21 -8.67
CA ASP A 49 5.99 4.63 -8.97
C ASP A 49 6.74 5.34 -7.84
N GLU A 50 6.36 5.12 -6.58
CA GLU A 50 7.06 5.73 -5.43
C GLU A 50 8.51 5.23 -5.31
N PHE A 51 8.76 3.96 -5.63
CA PHE A 51 10.10 3.37 -5.64
C PHE A 51 10.94 3.93 -6.80
N LEU A 52 10.37 4.03 -8.01
CA LEU A 52 11.06 4.63 -9.17
C LEU A 52 11.38 6.10 -8.94
N HIS A 53 10.43 6.88 -8.42
CA HIS A 53 10.64 8.30 -8.14
C HIS A 53 11.76 8.52 -7.11
N LYS A 54 11.88 7.68 -6.07
CA LYS A 54 12.99 7.74 -5.13
C LYS A 54 14.34 7.43 -5.76
N ILE A 55 14.43 6.42 -6.63
CA ILE A 55 15.68 6.08 -7.34
C ILE A 55 16.07 7.18 -8.35
N GLN A 56 15.08 7.73 -9.06
CA GLN A 56 15.29 8.82 -10.00
C GLN A 56 15.79 10.09 -9.29
N GLN A 57 15.27 10.43 -8.11
CA GLN A 57 15.76 11.57 -7.32
C GLN A 57 17.23 11.43 -6.95
N THR A 58 17.69 10.25 -6.52
CA THR A 58 19.11 10.01 -6.23
C THR A 58 19.98 10.19 -7.47
N LYS A 59 19.57 9.62 -8.61
CA LYS A 59 20.32 9.76 -9.88
C LYS A 59 20.29 11.19 -10.44
N MET A 60 19.17 11.90 -10.31
CA MET A 60 19.06 13.31 -10.70
C MET A 60 19.97 14.19 -9.83
N LYS A 61 20.06 13.89 -8.53
CA LYS A 61 21.00 14.58 -7.65
C LYS A 61 22.45 14.29 -8.04
N GLU A 62 22.80 13.05 -8.39
CA GLU A 62 24.14 12.72 -8.90
C GLU A 62 24.47 13.40 -10.24
N LEU A 63 23.47 13.64 -11.09
CA LEU A 63 23.64 14.31 -12.37
C LEU A 63 23.71 15.84 -12.24
N TRP A 64 23.02 16.44 -11.27
CA TRP A 64 22.89 17.90 -11.08
C TRP A 64 23.91 18.47 -10.07
N ASP A 65 24.49 17.63 -9.20
CA ASP A 65 25.46 18.05 -8.16
C ASP A 65 26.89 17.65 -8.56
N ASN A 66 27.21 17.72 -9.86
CA ASN A 66 28.50 17.31 -10.41
C ASN A 66 29.34 18.53 -10.85
N LYS A 67 30.67 18.42 -10.75
CA LYS A 67 31.63 19.51 -11.07
C LYS A 67 31.54 20.06 -12.50
N LYS A 68 30.83 19.41 -13.41
CA LYS A 68 30.63 19.90 -14.79
C LYS A 68 29.50 20.94 -14.87
N ASP A 69 28.55 20.95 -13.94
CA ASP A 69 27.49 21.99 -13.89
C ASP A 69 28.07 23.36 -13.44
N GLU A 70 29.07 23.37 -12.55
CA GLU A 70 29.79 24.59 -12.16
C GLU A 70 30.51 25.28 -13.33
N ALA A 71 30.84 24.53 -14.38
CA ALA A 71 31.48 25.05 -15.59
C ALA A 71 30.45 25.64 -16.59
N TRP A 72 29.16 25.31 -16.46
CA TRP A 72 28.09 25.83 -17.31
C TRP A 72 27.43 27.08 -16.72
N GLU A 73 27.38 27.22 -15.39
CA GLU A 73 26.89 28.44 -14.71
C GLU A 73 27.84 29.64 -14.80
N ASN A 74 29.09 29.44 -15.25
CA ASN A 74 30.12 30.48 -15.40
C ASN A 74 30.51 30.77 -16.87
N ALA A 75 29.69 30.35 -17.84
CA ALA A 75 29.92 30.58 -19.28
C ALA A 75 29.11 31.77 -19.82
#